data_AF-A0A917VCA0-F1
#
_entry.id   AF-A0A917VCA0-F1
#
_cell.length_a   1.000
_cell.length_b   1.000
_cell.length_c   1.000
_cell.angle_alpha   90.00
_cell.angle_beta   90.00
_cell.angle_gamma   90.00
#
_symmetry.space_group_name_H-M   'P 1'
#
loop_
_entity.id
_entity.type
_entity.pdbx_description
1 polymer ?
#
loop_
_entity_poly.entity_id
_entity_poly.type
_entity_poly.pdbx_seq_one_letter_code
_entity_poly.pdbx_strand_id
1 'polypeptide(L)'
;MIDPYAAYDALTRNLSEFEVTEDHLKLLRRANVTFGGSEWGAPCIDGKRPYGSGNLVESIAQAVWPQWGDWDQERQARYLDESRDDLIRLHAATTVALEICLLRGEFKAGRYRLVDWRQWEPVQVGGPRG
;
A
#
# COMPACT_ATOMS: atom_id res chain seq x y z
N MET A 1 -1.86 -6.31 -17.49
CA MET A 1 -1.48 -6.21 -16.07
C MET A 1 -0.13 -5.54 -15.99
N ILE A 2 -0.08 -4.40 -15.33
CA ILE A 2 1.17 -3.73 -14.99
C ILE A 2 1.98 -4.57 -13.99
N ASP A 3 3.29 -4.61 -14.17
CA ASP A 3 4.21 -5.23 -13.21
C ASP A 3 4.32 -4.37 -11.93
N PRO A 4 4.29 -4.95 -10.72
CA PRO A 4 4.39 -4.18 -9.48
C PRO A 4 5.65 -3.32 -9.36
N TYR A 5 6.80 -3.78 -9.87
CA TYR A 5 8.03 -2.96 -9.87
C TYR A 5 7.91 -1.79 -10.84
N ALA A 6 7.37 -2.02 -12.04
CA ALA A 6 7.09 -0.93 -12.98
C ALA A 6 6.12 0.11 -12.40
N ALA A 7 5.09 -0.32 -11.67
CA ALA A 7 4.17 0.58 -10.97
C ALA A 7 4.87 1.37 -9.85
N TYR A 8 5.74 0.71 -9.08
CA TYR A 8 6.53 1.34 -8.02
C TYR A 8 7.55 2.35 -8.58
N ASP A 9 8.29 1.99 -9.62
CA ASP A 9 9.27 2.86 -10.27
C ASP A 9 8.58 4.09 -10.88
N ALA A 10 7.42 3.89 -11.52
CA ALA A 10 6.64 4.99 -12.06
C ALA A 10 6.14 5.94 -10.96
N LEU A 11 5.71 5.40 -9.81
CA LEU A 11 5.28 6.18 -8.66
C LEU A 11 6.44 6.98 -8.05
N THR A 12 7.61 6.36 -7.88
CA THR A 12 8.70 6.94 -7.06
C THR A 12 9.66 7.84 -7.83
N ARG A 13 9.68 7.80 -9.17
CA ARG A 13 10.65 8.52 -10.01
C ARG A 13 10.84 9.99 -9.68
N ASN A 14 9.78 10.72 -9.32
CA ASN A 14 9.81 12.14 -8.97
C ASN A 14 8.88 12.45 -7.78
N LEU A 15 8.79 11.52 -6.82
CA LEU A 15 7.84 11.64 -5.72
C LEU A 15 8.30 12.69 -4.70
N SER A 16 7.55 13.79 -4.59
CA SER A 16 7.77 14.84 -3.59
C SER A 16 6.66 14.93 -2.55
N GLU A 17 5.46 14.44 -2.86
CA GLU A 17 4.32 14.34 -1.96
C GLU A 17 3.60 13.01 -2.16
N PHE A 18 3.02 12.48 -1.09
CA PHE A 18 2.28 11.23 -1.11
C PHE A 18 1.07 11.29 -0.17
N GLU A 19 -0.02 10.67 -0.58
CA GLU A 19 -1.24 10.56 0.23
C GLU A 19 -1.36 9.13 0.78
N VAL A 20 -1.23 9.01 2.10
CA VAL A 20 -1.55 7.77 2.80
C VAL A 20 -3.07 7.70 2.97
N THR A 21 -3.72 6.80 2.24
CA THR A 21 -5.15 6.53 2.33
C THR A 21 -5.46 5.43 3.34
N GLU A 22 -6.74 5.31 3.72
CA GLU A 22 -7.21 4.19 4.56
C GLU A 22 -6.99 2.83 3.89
N ASP A 23 -7.02 2.74 2.56
CA ASP A 23 -6.78 1.48 1.85
C ASP A 23 -5.33 1.01 1.98
N HIS A 24 -4.36 1.92 1.98
CA HIS A 24 -2.98 1.57 2.35
C HIS A 24 -2.93 0.99 3.76
N LEU A 25 -3.60 1.63 4.73
CA LEU A 25 -3.61 1.18 6.12
C LEU A 25 -4.32 -0.18 6.28
N LYS A 26 -5.40 -0.44 5.53
CA LYS A 26 -6.06 -1.76 5.50
C LYS A 26 -5.12 -2.85 4.99
N LEU A 27 -4.33 -2.58 3.95
CA LEU A 27 -3.33 -3.53 3.45
C LEU A 27 -2.21 -3.77 4.46
N LEU A 28 -1.67 -2.70 5.08
CA LEU A 28 -0.62 -2.82 6.10
C LEU A 28 -1.07 -3.63 7.32
N ARG A 29 -2.35 -3.50 7.74
CA ARG A 29 -2.93 -4.31 8.81
C ARG A 29 -3.00 -5.81 8.47
N ARG A 30 -2.96 -6.18 7.19
CA ARG A 30 -2.93 -7.57 6.71
C ARG A 30 -1.54 -8.04 6.30
N ALA A 31 -0.50 -7.23 6.50
CA ALA A 31 0.85 -7.58 6.09
C ALA A 31 1.31 -8.87 6.79
N ASN A 32 1.71 -9.85 5.98
CA ASN A 32 2.28 -11.11 6.44
C ASN A 32 3.77 -10.89 6.73
N VAL A 33 4.11 -10.63 7.99
CA VAL A 33 5.49 -10.36 8.42
C VAL A 33 6.22 -11.67 8.70
N THR A 34 7.43 -11.77 8.16
CA THR A 34 8.34 -12.89 8.34
C THR A 34 9.72 -12.38 8.75
N PHE A 35 10.60 -13.25 9.23
CA PHE A 35 12.00 -12.92 9.43
C PHE A 35 12.79 -13.34 8.19
N GLY A 36 13.21 -12.37 7.39
CA GLY A 36 14.03 -12.61 6.21
C GLY A 36 15.45 -12.96 6.63
N GLY A 37 16.04 -14.01 6.06
CA GLY A 37 17.40 -14.44 6.34
C GLY A 37 18.48 -13.83 5.45
N SER A 38 18.18 -12.77 4.70
CA SER A 38 19.15 -12.12 3.81
C SER A 38 20.10 -11.22 4.62
N GLU A 39 21.40 -11.25 4.29
CA GLU A 39 22.47 -10.54 5.01
C GLU A 39 22.44 -10.81 6.53
N TRP A 40 22.18 -9.79 7.34
CA TRP A 40 22.07 -9.89 8.80
C TRP A 40 20.69 -10.33 9.28
N GLY A 41 19.77 -10.51 8.33
CA GLY A 41 18.36 -10.73 8.56
C GLY A 41 17.62 -9.48 9.05
N ALA A 42 16.32 -9.45 8.78
CA ALA A 42 15.44 -8.39 9.25
C ALA A 42 13.97 -8.86 9.19
N PRO A 43 13.09 -8.28 10.02
CA PRO A 43 11.66 -8.36 9.76
C PRO A 43 11.34 -7.82 8.36
N CYS A 44 10.63 -8.58 7.55
CA CYS A 44 10.19 -8.20 6.21
C CYS A 44 8.77 -8.70 5.93
N ILE A 45 8.13 -8.12 4.92
CA ILE A 45 6.85 -8.64 4.41
C ILE A 45 7.15 -9.81 3.47
N ASP A 46 6.40 -10.91 3.59
CA ASP A 46 6.50 -12.08 2.70
C ASP A 46 6.25 -11.67 1.24
N GLY A 47 7.29 -11.69 0.40
CA GLY A 47 7.19 -11.30 -1.01
C GLY A 47 6.34 -12.26 -1.87
N LYS A 48 6.12 -13.50 -1.42
CA LYS A 48 5.27 -14.48 -2.10
C LYS A 48 3.81 -14.34 -1.70
N ARG A 49 3.55 -14.02 -0.43
CA ARG A 49 2.20 -13.93 0.16
C ARG A 49 2.09 -12.70 1.07
N PRO A 50 2.19 -11.47 0.54
CA PRO A 50 2.31 -10.26 1.36
C PRO A 50 1.08 -9.99 2.21
N TYR A 51 -0.08 -10.55 1.82
CA TYR A 51 -1.35 -10.41 2.53
C TYR A 51 -1.97 -11.78 2.90
N GLY A 52 -1.14 -12.82 3.01
CA GLY A 52 -1.52 -14.13 3.56
C GLY A 52 -2.06 -15.17 2.56
N SER A 53 -2.32 -14.81 1.30
CA SER A 53 -2.75 -15.76 0.25
C SER A 53 -1.78 -15.84 -0.93
N GLY A 54 -1.94 -16.87 -1.78
CA GLY A 54 -1.20 -17.02 -3.03
C GLY A 54 -1.75 -16.18 -4.20
N ASN A 55 -2.93 -15.56 -4.04
CA ASN A 55 -3.52 -14.69 -5.05
C ASN A 55 -3.44 -13.23 -4.59
N LEU A 56 -2.41 -12.52 -5.06
CA LEU A 56 -2.12 -11.14 -4.65
C LEU A 56 -3.32 -10.20 -4.87
N VAL A 57 -3.86 -10.18 -6.08
CA VAL A 57 -4.92 -9.23 -6.47
C VAL A 57 -6.19 -9.48 -5.66
N GLU A 58 -6.55 -10.74 -5.48
CA GLU A 58 -7.69 -11.14 -4.66
C GLU A 58 -7.51 -10.74 -3.20
N SER A 59 -6.32 -10.95 -2.63
CA SER A 59 -6.06 -10.54 -1.24
C SER A 59 -6.10 -9.02 -1.04
N ILE A 60 -5.67 -8.24 -2.03
CA ILE A 60 -5.79 -6.77 -1.99
C ILE A 60 -7.28 -6.40 -2.02
N ALA A 61 -8.04 -6.94 -2.97
CA ALA A 61 -9.47 -6.71 -3.10
C ALA A 61 -10.24 -7.04 -1.81
N GLN A 62 -9.97 -8.21 -1.22
CA GLN A 62 -10.52 -8.64 0.07
C GLN A 62 -10.22 -7.66 1.22
N ALA A 63 -9.11 -6.92 1.13
CA ALA A 63 -8.70 -5.98 2.16
C ALA A 63 -9.41 -4.63 2.03
N VAL A 64 -9.62 -4.16 0.81
CA VAL A 64 -10.04 -2.78 0.54
C VAL A 64 -11.51 -2.65 0.17
N TRP A 65 -12.15 -3.73 -0.29
CA TRP A 65 -13.57 -3.74 -0.63
C TRP A 65 -14.39 -4.45 0.47
N PRO A 66 -15.12 -3.70 1.31
CA PRO A 66 -15.93 -4.27 2.40
C PRO A 66 -16.93 -5.32 1.94
N GLN A 67 -17.50 -5.14 0.75
CA GLN A 67 -18.51 -5.99 0.15
C GLN A 67 -17.96 -7.27 -0.53
N TRP A 68 -16.64 -7.51 -0.50
CA TRP A 68 -16.02 -8.63 -1.20
C TRP A 68 -16.66 -9.98 -0.85
N GLY A 69 -16.92 -10.21 0.44
CA GLY A 69 -17.51 -11.47 0.94
C GLY A 69 -18.95 -11.71 0.51
N ASP A 70 -19.67 -10.66 0.10
CA ASP A 70 -21.07 -10.74 -0.32
C ASP A 70 -21.21 -10.96 -1.84
N TRP A 71 -20.12 -10.85 -2.59
CA TRP A 71 -20.11 -11.02 -4.04
C TRP A 71 -20.05 -12.49 -4.42
N ASP A 72 -20.83 -12.88 -5.40
CA ASP A 72 -20.64 -14.16 -6.08
C ASP A 72 -19.32 -14.19 -6.88
N GLN A 73 -18.94 -15.38 -7.32
CA GLN A 73 -17.68 -15.59 -8.03
C GLN A 73 -17.62 -14.84 -9.36
N GLU A 74 -18.74 -14.69 -10.07
CA GLU A 74 -18.80 -13.99 -11.36
C GLU A 74 -18.54 -12.50 -11.17
N ARG A 75 -19.17 -11.89 -10.17
CA ARG A 75 -18.96 -10.50 -9.79
C ARG A 75 -17.54 -10.26 -9.30
N GLN A 76 -17.00 -11.13 -8.45
CA GLN A 76 -15.61 -11.04 -8.01
C GLN A 76 -14.65 -11.08 -9.21
N ALA A 77 -14.83 -12.03 -10.12
CA ALA A 77 -13.98 -12.16 -11.30
C ALA A 77 -14.04 -10.89 -12.19
N ARG A 78 -15.24 -10.35 -12.43
CA ARG A 78 -15.41 -9.12 -13.21
C ARG A 78 -14.68 -7.92 -12.59
N TYR A 79 -14.90 -7.67 -11.30
CA TYR A 79 -14.26 -6.53 -10.62
C TYR A 79 -12.73 -6.69 -10.51
N LEU A 80 -12.25 -7.92 -10.30
CA LEU A 80 -10.80 -8.19 -10.31
C LEU A 80 -10.18 -7.88 -11.67
N ASP A 81 -10.87 -8.21 -12.77
CA ASP A 81 -10.39 -7.92 -14.12
C ASP A 81 -10.39 -6.41 -14.40
N GLU A 82 -11.52 -5.75 -14.12
CA GLU A 82 -11.71 -4.31 -14.36
C GLU A 82 -10.74 -3.43 -13.53
N SER A 83 -10.49 -3.81 -12.27
CA SER A 83 -9.69 -3.01 -11.32
C SER A 83 -8.27 -3.52 -11.16
N ARG A 84 -7.83 -4.49 -11.97
CA ARG A 84 -6.58 -5.22 -11.74
C ARG A 84 -5.37 -4.31 -11.59
N ASP A 85 -5.19 -3.40 -12.53
CA ASP A 85 -4.03 -2.52 -12.55
C ASP A 85 -4.06 -1.51 -11.41
N ASP A 86 -5.25 -1.08 -10.98
CA ASP A 86 -5.39 -0.16 -9.84
C ASP A 86 -5.08 -0.83 -8.51
N LEU A 87 -5.48 -2.10 -8.35
CA LEU A 87 -5.09 -2.91 -7.18
C LEU A 87 -3.56 -3.12 -7.14
N ILE A 88 -2.91 -3.32 -8.28
CA ILE A 88 -1.45 -3.42 -8.36
C ILE A 88 -0.78 -2.07 -8.04
N ARG A 89 -1.31 -0.95 -8.53
CA ARG A 89 -0.81 0.39 -8.17
C ARG A 89 -0.95 0.65 -6.68
N LEU A 90 -2.07 0.25 -6.08
CA LEU A 90 -2.28 0.36 -4.64
C LEU A 90 -1.26 -0.47 -3.84
N HIS A 91 -0.97 -1.70 -4.30
CA HIS A 91 0.07 -2.53 -3.70
C HIS A 91 1.46 -1.87 -3.78
N ALA A 92 1.83 -1.35 -4.96
CA ALA A 92 3.08 -0.62 -5.13
C ALA A 92 3.16 0.64 -4.25
N ALA A 93 2.06 1.40 -4.15
CA ALA A 93 1.96 2.59 -3.32
C ALA A 93 2.03 2.30 -1.81
N THR A 94 1.64 1.09 -1.40
CA THR A 94 1.74 0.64 -0.01
C THR A 94 3.19 0.60 0.48
N THR A 95 4.18 0.47 -0.40
CA THR A 95 5.60 0.59 -0.05
C THR A 95 5.92 1.97 0.53
N VAL A 96 5.46 3.05 -0.12
CA VAL A 96 5.68 4.42 0.36
C VAL A 96 4.89 4.66 1.65
N ALA A 97 3.64 4.16 1.71
CA ALA A 97 2.84 4.26 2.93
C ALA A 97 3.52 3.57 4.13
N LEU A 98 4.10 2.38 3.93
CA LEU A 98 4.86 1.67 4.96
C LEU A 98 6.07 2.50 5.42
N GLU A 99 6.84 3.04 4.48
CA GLU A 99 8.00 3.88 4.78
C GLU A 99 7.59 5.08 5.66
N ILE A 100 6.53 5.81 5.27
CA ILE A 100 5.99 6.92 6.06
C ILE A 100 5.59 6.44 7.46
N CYS A 101 4.84 5.34 7.57
CA CYS A 101 4.36 4.84 8.87
C CYS A 101 5.52 4.49 9.80
N LEU A 102 6.56 3.83 9.28
CA LEU A 102 7.73 3.40 10.05
C LEU A 102 8.59 4.58 10.48
N LEU A 103 8.83 5.55 9.59
CA LEU A 103 9.65 6.74 9.90
C LEU A 103 8.95 7.69 10.86
N ARG A 104 7.62 7.77 10.79
CA ARG A 104 6.81 8.62 11.67
C ARG A 104 6.44 7.94 12.99
N GLY A 105 6.53 6.61 13.05
CA GLY A 105 6.07 5.81 14.20
C GLY A 105 4.54 5.82 14.38
N GLU A 106 3.79 6.17 13.34
CA GLU A 106 2.32 6.25 13.39
C GLU A 106 1.70 5.68 12.09
N PHE A 107 0.64 4.88 12.23
CA PHE A 107 -0.14 4.39 11.09
C PHE A 107 -1.34 5.30 10.87
N LYS A 108 -1.11 6.44 10.21
CA LYS A 108 -2.09 7.50 10.07
C LYS A 108 -2.29 7.91 8.61
N ALA A 109 -3.54 8.05 8.20
CA ALA A 109 -3.89 8.58 6.89
C ALA A 109 -3.64 10.10 6.84
N GLY A 110 -3.27 10.60 5.68
CA GLY A 110 -2.97 12.01 5.47
C GLY A 110 -2.05 12.26 4.29
N ARG A 111 -1.81 13.54 4.01
CA ARG A 111 -0.86 13.97 2.98
C ARG A 111 0.49 14.26 3.61
N TYR A 112 1.54 13.74 2.99
CA TYR A 112 2.90 13.86 3.45
C TYR A 112 3.79 14.42 2.33
N ARG A 113 4.78 15.22 2.70
CA ARG A 113 5.80 15.75 1.81
C ARG A 113 7.15 15.17 2.17
N LEU A 114 7.91 14.75 1.17
CA LEU A 114 9.31 14.38 1.30
C LEU A 114 10.14 15.66 1.36
N VAL A 115 10.75 15.93 2.51
CA VAL A 115 11.55 17.16 2.74
C VAL A 115 13.05 16.91 2.65
N ASP A 116 13.49 15.68 2.90
CA ASP A 116 14.86 15.22 2.74
C ASP A 116 14.87 13.69 2.53
N TRP A 117 16.04 13.08 2.31
CA TRP A 117 16.21 11.64 2.20
C TRP A 117 15.57 10.92 3.40
N ARG A 118 14.49 10.18 3.12
CA ARG A 118 13.69 9.46 4.11
C ARG A 118 13.19 10.34 5.27
N GLN A 119 12.87 11.60 4.98
CA GLN A 119 12.17 12.47 5.92
C GLN A 119 10.84 12.93 5.34
N TRP A 120 9.76 12.42 5.94
CA TRP A 120 8.38 12.76 5.57
C TRP A 120 7.74 13.66 6.63
N GLU A 121 7.07 14.72 6.17
CA GLU A 121 6.36 15.66 7.04
C GLU A 121 4.88 15.77 6.63
N PRO A 122 3.94 15.81 7.59
CA PRO A 122 2.53 15.99 7.26
C PRO A 122 2.31 17.38 6.66
N VAL A 123 1.57 17.44 5.55
CA VAL A 123 1.13 18.69 4.97
C VAL A 123 -0.02 19.23 5.83
N GLN A 124 0.27 20.26 6.61
CA GLN A 124 -0.76 20.98 7.38
C GLN A 124 -1.78 21.57 6.41
N VAL A 125 -3.04 21.10 6.47
CA VAL A 125 -4.14 21.80 5.83
C VAL A 125 -4.35 23.06 6.67
N GLY A 126 -4.02 24.23 6.12
CA GLY A 126 -4.17 25.51 6.82
C GLY A 126 -5.56 25.60 7.43
N GLY A 127 -5.62 25.66 8.76
CA GLY A 127 -6.86 25.99 9.47
C GLY A 127 -7.38 27.36 9.03
N PRO A 128 -8.69 27.62 9.16
CA PRO A 128 -9.25 28.92 8.83
C PRO A 128 -8.45 30.02 9.56
N ARG A 129 -8.03 31.03 8.80
CA ARG A 129 -7.51 32.27 9.41
C ARG A 129 -8.67 32.85 10.23
N GLY A 130 -8.47 32.90 11.55
CA GLY A 130 -9.41 33.52 12.48
C GLY A 130 -9.59 35.01 12.23
#